data_AF-S3J4G5-F1
#
_entry.id   AF-S3J4G5-F1
#
_cell.length_a   1.000
_cell.length_b   1.000
_cell.length_c   1.000
_cell.angle_alpha   90.00
_cell.angle_beta   90.00
_cell.angle_gamma   90.00
#
_symmetry.space_group_name_H-M   'P 1'
#
loop_
_entity.id
_entity.type
_entity.pdbx_description
1 polymer ?
#
loop_
_entity_poly.entity_id
_entity_poly.type
_entity_poly.pdbx_seq_one_letter_code
_entity_poly.pdbx_strand_id
1 'polypeptide(L)'
;MILVIISFIATKITVQISGGTMSKQSVKPVLLSEVQIQAIRNIQELQRKQSGIGVAPTIHEIARGLVDKALAIHSEMKVSA
;
A
#
# COMPACT_ATOMS: atom_id res chain seq x y z
N MET A 1 -16.05 5.02 2.53
CA MET A 1 -16.61 5.96 3.52
C MET A 1 -16.19 5.47 4.90
N ILE A 2 -15.31 6.20 5.58
CA ILE A 2 -14.79 5.84 6.91
C ILE A 2 -15.58 6.67 7.93
N LEU A 3 -16.17 6.01 8.93
CA LEU A 3 -16.85 6.68 10.04
C LEU A 3 -15.91 6.72 11.25
N VAL A 4 -15.68 7.91 11.79
CA VAL A 4 -14.85 8.12 12.99
C VAL A 4 -15.74 8.71 14.09
N ILE A 5 -15.79 8.03 15.23
CA ILE A 5 -16.54 8.48 16.42
C ILE A 5 -15.52 8.84 17.50
N ILE A 6 -15.61 10.07 18.02
CA ILE A 6 -14.78 10.58 19.11
C ILE A 6 -15.66 10.78 20.33
N SER A 7 -15.36 10.07 21.42
CA SER A 7 -16.01 10.24 22.72
C SER A 7 -15.00 10.73 23.75
N PHE A 8 -15.36 11.78 24.49
CA PHE A 8 -14.54 12.37 25.55
C PHE A 8 -15.18 12.10 26.91
N ILE A 9 -14.45 11.41 27.79
CA ILE A 9 -14.82 11.26 29.20
C ILE A 9 -13.62 11.72 30.02
N ALA A 10 -13.69 12.96 30.52
CA ALA A 10 -12.87 13.72 31.48
C ALA A 10 -11.32 13.56 31.51
N THR A 11 -10.77 12.42 31.13
CA THR A 11 -9.33 12.09 31.11
C THR A 11 -8.95 11.09 30.01
N LYS A 12 -9.89 10.53 29.24
CA LYS A 12 -9.57 9.59 28.15
C LYS A 12 -10.32 9.93 26.86
N ILE A 13 -9.57 9.92 25.76
CA ILE A 13 -10.09 9.95 24.39
C ILE A 13 -10.14 8.51 23.90
N THR A 14 -11.31 8.06 23.46
CA THR A 14 -11.46 6.76 22.79
C THR A 14 -11.79 7.00 21.33
N VAL A 15 -11.02 6.39 20.43
CA VAL A 15 -11.24 6.45 18.97
C VAL A 15 -11.70 5.07 18.50
N GLN A 16 -12.90 5.00 17.95
CA GLN A 16 -13.43 3.79 17.31
C GLN A 16 -13.41 4.00 15.79
N ILE A 17 -12.66 3.15 15.09
CA ILE A 17 -12.52 3.20 13.63
C ILE A 17 -13.25 1.98 13.06
N SER A 18 -14.42 2.20 12.46
CA SER A 18 -15.16 1.14 11.78
C SER A 18 -14.86 1.20 10.28
N GLY A 19 -14.10 0.21 9.79
CA GLY A 19 -13.68 0.11 8.39
C GLY A 19 -14.69 -0.67 7.55
N GLY A 20 -15.12 -0.10 6.42
CA GLY A 20 -15.92 -0.82 5.42
C GLY A 20 -15.14 -1.99 4.80
N THR A 21 -15.87 -3.02 4.35
CA THR A 21 -15.30 -4.23 3.73
C THR A 21 -14.47 -3.89 2.50
N MET A 22 -13.16 -4.10 2.58
CA MET A 22 -12.25 -3.96 1.44
C MET A 22 -12.57 -5.07 0.43
N SER A 23 -13.12 -4.72 -0.74
CA SER A 23 -13.40 -5.70 -1.78
C SER A 23 -12.10 -6.38 -2.20
N LYS A 24 -11.99 -7.69 -1.97
CA LYS A 24 -10.80 -8.48 -2.32
C LYS A 24 -10.63 -8.47 -3.83
N GLN A 25 -9.77 -7.59 -4.32
CA GLN A 25 -9.47 -7.48 -5.75
C GLN A 25 -8.79 -8.79 -6.18
N SER A 26 -9.44 -9.53 -7.09
CA SER A 26 -8.94 -10.82 -7.58
C SER A 26 -7.68 -10.60 -8.40
N VAL A 27 -6.53 -10.82 -7.78
CA VAL A 27 -5.22 -10.75 -8.45
C VAL A 27 -4.76 -12.11 -8.93
N LYS A 28 -4.12 -12.14 -10.10
CA LYS A 28 -3.42 -13.32 -10.59
C LYS A 28 -1.99 -13.32 -10.03
N PRO A 29 -1.48 -14.46 -9.52
CA PRO A 29 -0.11 -14.55 -9.04
C PRO A 29 0.88 -14.48 -10.20
N VAL A 30 1.99 -13.78 -9.99
CA VAL A 30 3.13 -13.70 -10.91
C VAL A 30 4.37 -14.12 -10.14
N LEU A 31 5.19 -14.98 -10.74
CA LEU A 31 6.44 -15.42 -10.15
C LEU A 31 7.48 -14.30 -10.26
N LEU A 32 8.12 -14.01 -9.14
CA LEU A 32 9.22 -13.05 -9.03
C LEU A 32 10.47 -13.81 -8.56
N SER A 33 11.64 -13.34 -8.99
CA SER A 33 12.91 -13.89 -8.51
C SER A 33 13.20 -13.46 -7.07
N GLU A 34 14.08 -14.18 -6.39
CA GLU A 34 14.49 -13.83 -5.02
C GLU A 34 15.05 -12.41 -4.94
N VAL A 35 15.87 -12.01 -5.91
CA VAL A 35 16.45 -10.66 -5.98
C VAL A 35 15.35 -9.59 -6.09
N GLN A 36 14.31 -9.85 -6.88
CA GLN A 36 13.16 -8.93 -7.00
C GLN A 36 12.38 -8.84 -5.68
N ILE A 37 12.15 -9.97 -5.01
CA ILE A 37 11.48 -9.98 -3.70
C ILE A 37 12.30 -9.22 -2.66
N GLN A 38 13.62 -9.40 -2.61
CA GLN A 38 14.49 -8.65 -1.69
C GLN A 38 14.46 -7.15 -1.95
N ALA A 39 14.47 -6.73 -3.23
CA ALA A 39 14.32 -5.31 -3.57
C ALA A 39 12.98 -4.74 -3.06
N ILE A 40 11.88 -5.49 -3.19
CA ILE A 40 10.57 -5.06 -2.69
C ILE A 40 10.56 -4.98 -1.15
N ARG A 41 11.22 -5.92 -0.46
CA ARG A 41 11.37 -5.88 1.01
C ARG A 41 12.13 -4.66 1.48
N ASN A 42 13.20 -4.29 0.79
CA ASN A 42 13.96 -3.07 1.11
C ASN A 42 13.11 -1.81 0.97
N ILE A 43 12.26 -1.74 -0.06
CA ILE A 43 11.29 -0.64 -0.23
C ILE A 43 10.30 -0.60 0.95
N GLN A 44 9.74 -1.76 1.33
CA GLN A 44 8.82 -1.85 2.45
C GLN A 44 9.46 -1.35 3.75
N GLU A 45 10.70 -1.75 4.03
CA GLU A 45 11.43 -1.34 5.22
C GLU A 45 11.75 0.15 5.23
N LEU A 46 12.13 0.71 4.09
CA LEU A 46 12.34 2.15 3.95
C LEU A 46 11.05 2.93 4.25
N GLN A 47 9.92 2.52 3.68
CA GLN A 47 8.62 3.15 3.93
C GLN A 47 8.18 3.00 5.39
N ARG A 48 8.48 1.86 6.02
CA ARG A 48 8.21 1.64 7.45
C ARG A 48 8.97 2.62 8.32
N LYS A 49 10.24 2.87 8.00
CA LYS A 49 11.10 3.84 8.72
C LYS A 49 10.67 5.28 8.48
N GLN A 50 10.17 5.60 7.28
CA GLN A 50 9.68 6.93 6.93
C GLN A 50 8.28 7.23 7.48
N SER A 51 7.51 6.18 7.79
CA SER A 51 6.20 6.30 8.39
C SER A 51 6.31 6.68 9.86
N GLY A 52 5.79 7.86 10.24
CA GLY A 52 5.77 8.32 11.64
C GLY A 52 5.00 7.42 12.60
N ILE A 53 4.22 6.47 12.08
CA ILE A 53 3.48 5.45 12.83
C ILE A 53 3.99 4.02 12.58
N GLY A 54 5.08 3.86 11.82
CA GLY A 54 5.69 2.55 11.56
C GLY A 54 4.88 1.62 10.66
N VAL A 55 3.92 2.14 9.89
CA VAL A 55 3.14 1.34 8.93
C VAL A 55 3.75 1.41 7.54
N ALA A 56 3.84 0.26 6.87
CA ALA A 56 4.26 0.16 5.48
C ALA A 56 3.25 -0.66 4.68
N PRO A 57 3.08 -0.38 3.38
CA PRO A 57 2.26 -1.21 2.50
C PRO A 57 2.82 -2.63 2.41
N THR A 58 1.95 -3.59 2.06
CA THR A 58 2.33 -4.99 1.90
C THR A 58 3.17 -5.21 0.63
N ILE A 59 3.92 -6.31 0.60
CA ILE A 59 4.72 -6.72 -0.57
C ILE A 59 3.88 -6.73 -1.86
N HIS A 60 2.63 -7.21 -1.80
CA HIS A 60 1.73 -7.26 -2.96
C HIS A 60 1.31 -5.88 -3.46
N GLU A 61 1.07 -4.94 -2.55
CA GLU A 61 0.72 -3.57 -2.92
C GLU A 61 1.91 -2.85 -3.55
N ILE A 62 3.11 -3.04 -3.00
CA ILE A 62 4.34 -2.48 -3.57
C ILE A 62 4.61 -3.06 -4.95
N ALA A 63 4.54 -4.39 -5.09
CA ALA A 63 4.77 -5.07 -6.38
C ALA A 63 3.79 -4.59 -7.45
N ARG A 64 2.50 -4.51 -7.13
CA ARG A 64 1.48 -4.00 -8.05
C ARG A 64 1.77 -2.56 -8.44
N GLY A 65 2.02 -1.68 -7.47
CA GLY A 65 2.31 -0.28 -7.73
C GLY A 65 3.55 -0.06 -8.59
N LEU A 66 4.58 -0.90 -8.45
CA LEU A 66 5.76 -0.87 -9.32
C LEU A 66 5.43 -1.27 -10.76
N VAL A 67 4.65 -2.35 -10.94
CA VAL A 67 4.22 -2.82 -12.26
C VAL A 67 3.33 -1.77 -12.94
N ASP A 68 2.35 -1.21 -12.22
CA ASP A 68 1.45 -0.19 -12.73
C ASP A 68 2.23 1.05 -13.23
N LYS A 69 3.23 1.52 -12.46
CA LYS A 69 4.11 2.62 -12.87
C LYS A 69 4.93 2.28 -14.11
N ALA A 70 5.52 1.09 -14.16
CA ALA A 70 6.31 0.68 -15.31
C ALA A 70 5.47 0.57 -16.60
N LEU A 71 4.24 0.06 -16.49
CA LEU A 71 3.30 -0.03 -17.60
C LEU A 71 2.80 1.35 -18.06
N ALA A 72 2.53 2.26 -17.12
CA ALA A 72 2.15 3.63 -17.43
C ALA A 72 3.26 4.36 -18.23
N ILE A 73 4.50 4.30 -17.75
CA ILE A 73 5.67 4.89 -18.44
C ILE A 73 5.82 4.30 -19.85
N HIS A 74 5.67 2.98 -20.00
CA HIS A 74 5.75 2.33 -21.31
C HIS A 74 4.62 2.78 -22.26
N SER A 75 3.43 3.01 -21.73
CA SER A 75 2.29 3.47 -22.52
C SER A 75 2.45 4.91 -23.00
N GLU A 76 3.00 5.80 -22.15
CA GLU A 76 3.25 7.20 -22.50
C GLU A 76 4.33 7.34 -23.59
N MET A 77 5.36 6.49 -23.58
CA MET A 77 6.39 6.48 -24.64
C MET A 77 5.84 6.09 -26.03
N LYS A 78 4.73 5.33 -26.10
CA LYS A 78 4.12 4.90 -27.36
C LYS A 78 3.18 5.91 -27.99
N VAL A 79 2.80 6.97 -27.27
CA VAL A 79 1.86 8.01 -27.75
C VAL A 79 2.59 9.19 -28.40
N SER A 80 3.93 9.22 -28.32
CA SER A 80 4.77 10.29 -28.89
C SER A 80 5.59 9.86 -30.12
N ALA A 81 5.28 8.72 -30.73
CA ALA A 81 5.90 8.21 -31.96
C ALA A 81 4.85 8.08 -33.08
#